data_AF-A0A7S3G0L2-F1
#
_entry.id   AF-A0A7S3G0L2-F1
#
_cell.length_a   1.000
_cell.length_b   1.000
_cell.length_c   1.000
_cell.angle_alpha   90.00
_cell.angle_beta   90.00
_cell.angle_gamma   90.00
#
_symmetry.space_group_name_H-M   'P 1'
#
loop_
_entity.id
_entity.type
_entity.pdbx_description
1 polymer ?
#
loop_
_entity_poly.entity_id
_entity_poly.type
_entity_poly.pdbx_seq_one_letter_code
_entity_poly.pdbx_strand_id
1 'polypeptide(L)'
;QFYHFFSFFFSLSPSLLAAVYTLTHVTPLSRVFRIFRYLGLRHIPIVDGDNNVVSVITRKDITEIAIEEAYHDLHAVSLELEESHDEVRSPLHRATKVEFQEPIKEEEEEDREDAV
;
A
#
# COMPACT_ATOMS: atom_id res chain seq x y z
N GLN A 1 -11.12 16.02 46.14
CA GLN A 1 -10.74 14.73 45.54
C GLN A 1 -11.99 14.10 44.96
N PHE A 2 -11.86 13.46 43.79
CA PHE A 2 -12.89 12.80 42.97
C PHE A 2 -13.58 13.64 41.89
N TYR A 3 -12.89 13.75 40.74
CA TYR A 3 -13.55 13.92 39.45
C TYR A 3 -14.29 12.63 39.11
N HIS A 4 -15.62 12.67 39.07
CA HIS A 4 -16.44 11.58 38.55
C HIS A 4 -16.36 11.64 37.02
N PHE A 5 -15.49 10.81 36.44
CA PHE A 5 -15.37 10.69 34.99
C PHE A 5 -16.62 9.95 34.48
N PHE A 6 -17.66 10.70 34.11
CA PHE A 6 -18.89 10.14 33.58
C PHE A 6 -18.60 9.60 32.17
N SER A 7 -18.46 8.29 32.06
CA SER A 7 -18.29 7.64 30.76
C SER A 7 -19.66 7.54 30.08
N PHE A 8 -19.83 8.28 28.97
CA PHE A 8 -21.02 8.22 28.14
C PHE A 8 -20.82 7.15 27.06
N PHE A 9 -21.60 6.07 27.11
CA PHE A 9 -21.64 5.06 26.06
C PHE A 9 -22.75 5.39 25.06
N PHE A 10 -22.41 5.46 23.77
CA PHE A 10 -23.38 5.58 22.69
C PHE A 10 -23.60 4.21 22.03
N SER A 11 -24.85 3.76 21.92
CA SER A 11 -25.17 2.49 21.28
C SER A 11 -25.32 2.66 19.78
N LEU A 12 -24.49 1.97 18.99
CA LEU A 12 -24.52 1.95 17.52
C LEU A 12 -25.46 0.87 16.95
N SER A 13 -26.06 0.03 17.81
CA SER A 13 -26.89 -1.13 17.42
C SER A 13 -27.93 -0.88 16.31
N PRO A 14 -28.66 0.26 16.26
CA PRO A 14 -29.69 0.47 15.24
C PRO A 14 -29.15 0.83 13.84
N SER A 15 -27.91 1.29 13.72
CA SER A 15 -27.34 1.80 12.46
C SER A 15 -26.24 0.93 11.87
N LEU A 16 -25.83 -0.14 12.57
CA LEU A 16 -24.84 -1.08 12.06
C LEU A 16 -25.43 -1.98 10.97
N LEU A 17 -24.62 -2.23 9.94
CA LEU A 17 -24.95 -3.18 8.89
C LEU A 17 -24.99 -4.60 9.48
N ALA A 18 -26.18 -5.22 9.48
CA ALA A 18 -26.38 -6.56 10.02
C ALA A 18 -25.68 -7.68 9.22
N ALA A 19 -25.24 -7.39 7.99
CA ALA A 19 -24.57 -8.34 7.10
C ALA A 19 -23.36 -7.68 6.43
N VAL A 20 -22.20 -7.78 7.09
CA VAL A 20 -20.93 -7.29 6.54
C VAL A 20 -20.27 -8.43 5.76
N TYR A 21 -19.76 -8.12 4.57
CA TYR A 21 -18.96 -9.07 3.80
C TYR A 21 -17.61 -9.27 4.51
N THR A 22 -17.27 -10.51 4.86
CA THR A 22 -16.02 -10.87 5.53
C THR A 22 -15.19 -11.83 4.69
N LEU A 23 -13.89 -11.91 5.00
CA LEU A 23 -12.95 -12.82 4.39
C LEU A 23 -12.18 -13.59 5.44
N THR A 24 -11.60 -14.72 5.07
CA THR A 24 -10.67 -15.46 5.94
C THR A 24 -9.22 -15.14 5.56
N HIS A 25 -8.28 -15.34 6.48
CA HIS A 25 -6.85 -15.09 6.26
C HIS A 25 -6.22 -15.98 5.16
N VAL A 26 -6.91 -17.04 4.74
CA VAL A 26 -6.50 -17.93 3.64
C VAL A 26 -7.09 -17.52 2.28
N THR A 27 -7.83 -16.40 2.21
CA THR A 27 -8.44 -15.95 0.96
C THR A 27 -7.36 -15.49 -0.03
N PRO A 28 -7.31 -16.04 -1.26
CA PRO A 28 -6.34 -15.62 -2.25
C PRO A 28 -6.49 -14.15 -2.65
N LEU A 29 -5.38 -13.43 -2.81
CA LEU A 29 -5.37 -12.00 -3.13
C LEU A 29 -6.16 -11.66 -4.42
N SER A 30 -6.04 -12.50 -5.46
CA SER A 30 -6.79 -12.35 -6.71
C SER A 30 -8.31 -12.36 -6.49
N ARG A 31 -8.80 -13.14 -5.52
CA ARG A 31 -10.21 -13.16 -5.13
C ARG A 31 -10.58 -11.91 -4.33
N VAL A 32 -9.70 -11.45 -3.43
CA VAL A 32 -9.89 -10.20 -2.69
C VAL A 32 -10.02 -9.00 -3.65
N PHE A 33 -9.14 -8.90 -4.65
CA PHE A 33 -9.19 -7.87 -5.69
C PHE A 33 -10.52 -7.88 -6.44
N ARG A 34 -10.98 -9.06 -6.87
CA ARG A 34 -12.27 -9.20 -7.57
C ARG A 34 -13.42 -8.75 -6.69
N ILE A 35 -13.44 -9.12 -5.41
CA ILE A 35 -14.50 -8.74 -4.47
C ILE A 35 -14.56 -7.22 -4.32
N PHE A 36 -13.42 -6.55 -4.10
CA PHE A 36 -13.36 -5.09 -4.06
C PHE A 36 -13.88 -4.45 -5.35
N ARG A 37 -13.48 -4.97 -6.51
CA ARG A 37 -13.87 -4.42 -7.81
C ARG A 37 -15.34 -4.63 -8.14
N TYR A 38 -15.90 -5.80 -7.83
CA TYR A 38 -17.29 -6.14 -8.17
C TYR A 38 -18.30 -5.56 -7.19
N LEU A 39 -17.99 -5.55 -5.89
CA LEU A 39 -18.92 -5.10 -4.86
C LEU A 39 -18.75 -3.61 -4.51
N GLY A 40 -17.70 -2.95 -5.02
CA GLY A 40 -17.44 -1.53 -4.74
C GLY A 40 -17.11 -1.24 -3.27
N LEU A 41 -16.66 -2.26 -2.53
CA LEU A 41 -16.31 -2.13 -1.11
C LEU A 41 -15.05 -1.29 -0.93
N ARG A 42 -14.87 -0.75 0.28
CA ARG A 42 -13.66 0.01 0.68
C ARG A 42 -12.84 -0.70 1.74
N HIS A 43 -13.54 -1.44 2.62
CA HIS A 43 -12.97 -2.16 3.74
C HIS A 43 -13.68 -3.50 3.83
N ILE A 44 -12.93 -4.55 4.12
CA ILE A 44 -13.44 -5.91 4.33
C ILE A 44 -12.77 -6.45 5.59
N PRO A 45 -13.52 -6.82 6.63
CA PRO A 45 -12.96 -7.49 7.79
C PRO A 45 -12.45 -8.87 7.44
N ILE A 46 -11.27 -9.21 7.97
CA ILE A 46 -10.72 -10.56 7.97
C ILE A 46 -11.11 -11.21 9.30
N VAL A 47 -11.65 -12.42 9.23
CA VAL A 47 -12.08 -13.20 10.40
C VAL A 47 -11.31 -14.51 10.53
N ASP A 48 -11.27 -15.04 11.76
CA ASP A 48 -10.78 -16.39 12.07
C ASP A 48 -11.86 -17.46 11.86
N GLY A 49 -11.58 -18.70 12.28
CA GLY A 49 -12.51 -19.82 12.18
C GLY A 49 -13.75 -19.70 13.06
N ASP A 50 -13.72 -18.84 14.09
CA ASP A 50 -14.80 -18.60 15.03
C ASP A 50 -15.59 -17.31 14.70
N ASN A 51 -15.33 -16.71 13.52
CA ASN A 51 -15.87 -15.43 13.05
C ASN A 51 -15.48 -14.20 13.90
N ASN A 52 -14.39 -14.27 14.66
CA ASN A 52 -13.85 -13.09 15.32
C ASN A 52 -13.06 -12.26 14.30
N VAL A 53 -13.23 -10.94 14.35
CA VAL A 53 -12.46 -10.02 13.49
C VAL A 53 -11.01 -10.00 13.97
N VAL A 54 -10.10 -10.42 13.10
CA VAL A 54 -8.65 -10.40 13.36
C VAL A 54 -7.95 -9.21 12.71
N SER A 55 -8.47 -8.73 11.58
CA SER A 55 -7.88 -7.61 10.83
C SER A 55 -8.91 -6.97 9.89
N VAL A 56 -8.54 -5.89 9.24
CA VAL A 56 -9.31 -5.25 8.16
C VAL A 56 -8.38 -5.02 6.99
N ILE A 57 -8.81 -5.45 5.79
CA ILE A 57 -8.12 -5.13 4.54
C ILE A 57 -8.88 -4.03 3.81
N THR A 58 -8.14 -3.14 3.16
CA THR A 58 -8.67 -2.02 2.40
C THR A 58 -8.31 -2.11 0.93
N ARG A 59 -9.03 -1.37 0.11
CA ARG A 59 -8.73 -1.27 -1.33
C ARG A 59 -7.33 -0.68 -1.60
N LYS A 60 -6.81 0.17 -0.71
CA LYS A 60 -5.45 0.74 -0.83
C LYS A 60 -4.41 -0.37 -0.72
N ASP A 61 -4.55 -1.23 0.29
CA ASP A 61 -3.61 -2.32 0.57
C ASP A 61 -3.46 -3.24 -0.66
N ILE A 62 -4.57 -3.57 -1.32
CA ILE A 62 -4.55 -4.40 -2.54
C ILE A 62 -3.81 -3.72 -3.69
N THR A 63 -3.95 -2.39 -3.81
CA THR A 63 -3.31 -1.64 -4.89
C THR A 63 -1.80 -1.59 -4.66
N GLU A 64 -1.38 -1.39 -3.42
CA GLU A 64 0.03 -1.40 -3.02
C GLU A 64 0.69 -2.76 -3.27
N ILE A 65 0.03 -3.86 -2.88
CA ILE A 65 0.52 -5.22 -3.15
C ILE A 65 0.59 -5.50 -4.65
N ALA A 66 -0.43 -5.14 -5.43
CA ALA A 66 -0.44 -5.37 -6.87
C ALA A 66 0.67 -4.59 -7.60
N ILE A 67 1.01 -3.39 -7.09
CA ILE A 67 2.12 -2.60 -7.59
C ILE A 67 3.46 -3.28 -7.26
N GLU A 68 3.63 -3.76 -6.03
CA GLU A 68 4.83 -4.48 -5.58
C GLU A 68 5.06 -5.76 -6.40
N GLU A 69 4.01 -6.57 -6.65
CA GLU A 69 4.08 -7.74 -7.52
C GLU A 69 4.53 -7.35 -8.95
N ALA A 70 3.96 -6.29 -9.52
CA ALA A 70 4.34 -5.82 -10.86
C ALA A 70 5.79 -5.31 -10.92
N TYR A 71 6.29 -4.64 -9.88
CA TYR A 71 7.69 -4.25 -9.79
C TYR A 71 8.61 -5.46 -9.73
N HIS A 72 8.25 -6.49 -8.95
CA HIS A 72 9.05 -7.70 -8.84
C HIS A 72 9.15 -8.43 -10.20
N ASP A 73 8.04 -8.53 -10.93
CA ASP A 73 8.03 -9.14 -12.27
C ASP A 73 8.90 -8.37 -13.26
N LEU A 74 8.82 -7.03 -13.26
CA LEU A 74 9.67 -6.18 -14.10
C LEU A 74 11.16 -6.29 -13.74
N HIS A 75 11.48 -6.40 -12.44
CA HIS A 75 12.85 -6.60 -11.97
C HIS A 75 13.40 -7.98 -12.36
N ALA A 76 12.60 -9.04 -12.26
CA ALA A 76 13.00 -10.38 -12.69
C ALA A 76 13.34 -10.43 -14.18
N VAL A 77 12.50 -9.82 -15.03
CA VAL A 77 12.75 -9.72 -16.47
C VAL A 77 14.02 -8.90 -16.77
N SER A 78 14.27 -7.84 -16.01
CA SER A 78 15.47 -7.01 -16.19
C SER A 78 16.76 -7.78 -15.88
N LEU A 79 16.76 -8.61 -14.83
CA LEU A 79 17.90 -9.46 -14.47
C LEU A 79 18.16 -10.56 -15.52
N GLU A 80 17.11 -11.18 -16.05
CA GLU A 80 17.24 -12.18 -17.12
C GLU A 80 17.83 -11.58 -18.41
N LEU A 81 17.46 -10.32 -18.72
CA LEU A 81 18.04 -9.58 -19.84
C LEU A 81 19.51 -9.24 -19.59
N GLU A 82 19.90 -8.83 -18.38
CA GLU A 82 21.29 -8.54 -18.04
C GLU A 82 22.19 -9.79 -18.10
N GLU A 83 21.72 -10.95 -17.64
CA GLU A 83 22.44 -12.22 -17.72
C GLU A 83 22.62 -12.72 -19.17
N SER A 84 21.67 -12.42 -20.06
CA SER A 84 21.73 -12.81 -21.48
C SER A 84 22.71 -11.99 -22.33
N HIS A 85 23.19 -10.84 -21.82
CA HIS A 85 24.03 -9.89 -22.57
C HIS A 85 25.54 -9.95 -22.25
N ASP A 86 25.98 -10.84 -21.36
CA ASP A 86 27.40 -10.97 -20.99
C ASP A 86 28.30 -11.59 -22.08
N GLU A 87 27.74 -12.26 -23.10
CA GLU A 87 28.53 -12.75 -24.25
C GLU A 87 28.84 -11.66 -25.31
N VAL A 88 28.20 -10.48 -25.25
CA VAL A 88 28.31 -9.44 -26.31
C VAL A 88 28.89 -8.12 -25.80
N ARG A 89 29.51 -8.08 -24.62
CA ARG A 89 30.20 -6.88 -24.09
C ARG A 89 31.49 -6.53 -24.86
N SER A 90 31.33 -6.13 -26.12
CA SER A 90 32.25 -5.29 -26.86
C SER A 90 32.17 -3.83 -26.34
N PRO A 91 33.19 -2.97 -26.55
CA PRO A 91 33.55 -1.81 -25.69
C PRO A 91 32.56 -0.62 -25.58
N LEU A 92 31.30 -0.76 -25.98
CA LEU A 92 30.35 0.35 -26.12
C LEU A 92 29.67 0.82 -24.82
N HIS A 93 29.96 0.19 -23.67
CA HIS A 93 29.42 0.59 -22.35
C HIS A 93 29.97 1.94 -21.81
N ARG A 94 30.87 2.61 -22.53
CA ARG A 94 31.34 3.95 -22.13
C ARG A 94 30.31 5.06 -22.41
N ALA A 95 29.34 4.84 -23.30
CA ALA A 95 28.51 5.92 -23.83
C ALA A 95 27.18 6.16 -23.09
N THR A 96 26.71 5.25 -22.23
CA THR A 96 25.35 5.33 -21.64
C THR A 96 25.31 5.67 -20.15
N LYS A 97 26.43 6.10 -19.57
CA LYS A 97 26.43 6.72 -18.23
C LYS A 97 25.91 8.15 -18.35
N VAL A 98 24.62 8.29 -18.65
CA VAL A 98 23.88 9.54 -18.45
C VAL A 98 23.56 9.60 -16.97
N GLU A 99 24.07 10.63 -16.30
CA GLU A 99 23.95 10.88 -14.87
C GLU A 99 22.49 10.86 -14.40
N PHE A 100 22.17 9.92 -13.51
CA PHE A 100 21.06 10.08 -12.58
C PHE A 100 21.46 11.19 -11.60
N GLN A 101 20.91 12.39 -11.78
CA GLN A 101 20.94 13.44 -10.77
C GLN A 101 19.93 13.09 -9.67
N GLU A 102 20.39 13.03 -8.42
CA GLU A 102 19.53 12.86 -7.25
C GLU A 102 18.50 14.01 -7.15
N PRO A 103 17.27 13.75 -6.66
CA PRO A 103 16.24 14.77 -6.55
C PRO A 103 16.63 15.86 -5.54
N ILE A 104 16.47 17.11 -5.98
CA ILE A 104 16.81 18.33 -5.25
C ILE A 104 15.92 18.43 -3.99
N LYS A 105 16.54 18.64 -2.82
CA LYS A 105 15.82 18.95 -1.58
C LYS A 105 15.33 20.40 -1.66
N GLU A 106 14.02 20.60 -1.52
CA GLU A 106 13.42 21.92 -1.32
C GLU A 106 13.84 22.42 0.07
N GLU A 107 14.70 23.45 0.11
CA GLU A 107 14.99 24.22 1.33
C GLU A 107 13.90 25.28 1.49
N GLU A 108 13.26 25.28 2.66
CA GLU A 108 12.26 26.23 3.11
C GLU A 108 12.85 27.66 3.12
N GLU A 109 12.19 28.58 2.42
CA GLU A 109 12.51 30.00 2.37
C GLU A 109 12.05 30.64 3.71
N GLU A 110 12.98 30.78 4.66
CA GLU A 110 12.75 31.51 5.91
C GLU A 110 12.79 33.02 5.67
N ASP A 111 11.73 33.67 6.16
CA ASP A 111 11.30 35.03 5.84
C ASP A 111 12.30 36.15 6.15
N ARG A 112 12.26 37.17 5.30
CA ARG A 112 12.92 38.46 5.46
C ARG A 112 12.13 39.37 6.41
N GLU A 113 12.59 39.50 7.64
CA GLU A 113 12.37 40.63 8.55
C GLU A 113 13.69 40.75 9.36
N ASP A 114 14.53 41.78 9.29
CA ASP A 114 14.29 43.20 9.51
C ASP A 114 15.43 44.04 8.93
N ALA A 115 15.09 45.11 8.22
CA ALA A 115 15.99 46.24 7.99
C ALA A 115 15.16 47.53 8.02
N VAL A 116 14.94 48.07 9.23
CA VAL A 116 14.71 49.51 9.48
C VAL A 116 15.43 49.89 10.78
#